data_AF-A0A1A8QG67-F1
#
_entry.id   AF-A0A1A8QG67-F1
#
_cell.length_a   1.000
_cell.length_b   1.000
_cell.length_c   1.000
_cell.angle_alpha   90.00
_cell.angle_beta   90.00
_cell.angle_gamma   90.00
#
_symmetry.space_group_name_H-M   'P 1'
#
loop_
_entity.id
_entity.type
_entity.pdbx_description
1 polymer ?
#
loop_
_entity_poly.entity_id
_entity_poly.type
_entity_poly.pdbx_seq_one_letter_code
_entity_poly.pdbx_strand_id
1 'polypeptide(L)'
;KVPPATAKPTKLERTKTTTVPPTAAATKQETWEESDLFKSQPASDIDALGNKRYVAPHVVYQTGKKPDEPCSITSSLTYFPESEPGETNVTSRPKNPPSNLTVVTVEGCPSFIILDWEKTDNDTTEYEVISTAKGPDGEQVSVLTTNQTHTAVENLKPESSYEFKVKPKNELGEGPPSEPVSFSTESADPRVSENVSGKDAIWTQFPFKTDSYSDCHGKQYVKRTWYRKFVGVQLCNSLRYKIYLSDSLTGKFYNIGDQSGFGEDHCQFVDSFLDGRTGRQLRSYQLPSRTGFYRALRQEPVHFGQMGGHSHINYVSWYECGMPIPGKW
;
A
#
# COMPACT_ATOMS: atom_id res chain seq x y z
N LYS A 1 -6.83 53.88 -48.95
CA LYS A 1 -5.56 54.64 -49.04
C LYS A 1 -4.98 54.70 -47.63
N VAL A 2 -3.75 54.23 -47.47
CA VAL A 2 -2.96 54.09 -46.23
C VAL A 2 -2.30 55.48 -45.87
N PRO A 3 -1.39 55.59 -44.87
CA PRO A 3 -1.41 56.20 -43.51
C PRO A 3 -0.69 57.59 -43.50
N PRO A 4 0.20 58.05 -42.57
CA PRO A 4 0.54 57.81 -41.13
C PRO A 4 0.82 59.10 -40.28
N ALA A 5 1.26 58.97 -39.00
CA ALA A 5 2.40 59.68 -38.33
C ALA A 5 2.23 59.75 -36.78
N THR A 6 2.81 58.83 -35.99
CA THR A 6 4.09 58.91 -35.21
C THR A 6 4.08 59.72 -33.91
N ALA A 7 4.35 59.05 -32.77
CA ALA A 7 5.39 59.43 -31.81
C ALA A 7 5.77 58.25 -30.86
N LYS A 8 7.07 58.05 -30.67
CA LYS A 8 7.79 57.33 -29.59
C LYS A 8 8.77 58.38 -28.98
N PRO A 9 9.50 58.14 -27.87
CA PRO A 9 9.32 57.22 -26.74
C PRO A 9 9.53 57.93 -25.36
N THR A 10 9.28 57.28 -24.22
CA THR A 10 9.94 57.66 -22.95
C THR A 10 10.26 56.44 -22.09
N LYS A 11 11.41 56.59 -21.42
CA LYS A 11 12.36 55.66 -20.79
C LYS A 11 11.78 54.87 -19.60
N LEU A 12 12.18 53.60 -19.51
CA LEU A 12 12.01 52.71 -18.35
C LEU A 12 12.98 53.12 -17.24
N GLU A 13 12.51 53.22 -16.00
CA GLU A 13 13.37 53.30 -14.81
C GLU A 13 13.06 52.17 -13.82
N ARG A 14 14.15 51.74 -13.17
CA ARG A 14 14.43 50.41 -12.64
C ARG A 14 14.13 50.36 -11.14
N THR A 15 13.23 49.48 -10.70
CA THR A 15 13.09 49.16 -9.26
C THR A 15 13.68 47.78 -8.99
N LYS A 16 14.55 47.74 -7.97
CA LYS A 16 15.48 46.66 -7.60
C LYS A 16 14.75 45.38 -7.20
N THR A 17 15.17 44.26 -7.79
CA THR A 17 14.84 42.90 -7.35
C THR A 17 15.66 42.55 -6.12
N THR A 18 15.01 42.29 -4.99
CA THR A 18 15.64 41.64 -3.82
C THR A 18 15.50 40.14 -4.02
N THR A 19 16.60 39.47 -4.38
CA THR A 19 16.67 38.02 -4.51
C THR A 19 16.71 37.40 -3.13
N VAL A 20 15.64 36.74 -2.70
CA VAL A 20 15.68 35.81 -1.57
C VAL A 20 16.12 34.45 -2.12
N PRO A 21 17.19 33.83 -1.60
CA PRO A 21 17.61 32.51 -2.05
C PRO A 21 16.56 31.46 -1.64
N PRO A 22 16.26 30.46 -2.49
CA PRO A 22 15.38 29.39 -2.10
C PRO A 22 16.09 28.50 -1.09
N THR A 23 15.64 28.53 0.15
CA THR A 23 15.99 27.51 1.13
C THR A 23 15.26 26.23 0.72
N ALA A 24 15.95 25.36 -0.02
CA ALA A 24 15.55 23.98 -0.15
C ALA A 24 15.75 23.32 1.22
N ALA A 25 14.76 23.48 2.11
CA ALA A 25 14.64 22.63 3.27
C ALA A 25 14.26 21.24 2.75
N ALA A 26 15.22 20.33 2.73
CA ALA A 26 14.91 18.91 2.72
C ALA A 26 13.99 18.66 3.92
N THR A 27 12.75 18.27 3.65
CA THR A 27 11.80 17.89 4.70
C THR A 27 12.46 16.74 5.46
N LYS A 28 12.84 17.00 6.71
CA LYS A 28 13.33 15.96 7.62
C LYS A 28 12.21 14.92 7.68
N GLN A 29 12.45 13.72 7.17
CA GLN A 29 11.45 12.66 7.20
C GLN A 29 11.27 12.27 8.66
N GLU A 30 10.14 12.66 9.26
CA GLU A 30 9.82 12.37 10.65
C GLU A 30 9.68 10.86 10.81
N THR A 31 10.44 10.29 11.75
CA THR A 31 10.29 8.87 12.11
C THR A 31 8.98 8.68 12.89
N TRP A 32 8.49 7.46 12.95
CA TRP A 32 7.24 7.18 13.66
C TRP A 32 7.33 7.51 15.16
N GLU A 33 8.51 7.38 15.79
CA GLU A 33 8.70 7.72 17.20
C GLU A 33 8.61 9.23 17.49
N GLU A 34 8.98 10.07 16.51
CA GLU A 34 8.91 11.53 16.61
C GLU A 34 7.52 12.07 16.22
N SER A 35 6.69 11.26 15.56
CA SER A 35 5.41 11.68 15.01
C SER A 35 4.27 11.62 16.04
N ASP A 36 3.52 12.71 16.13
CA ASP A 36 2.34 12.81 16.99
C ASP A 36 1.19 11.87 16.61
N LEU A 37 1.25 11.24 15.44
CA LEU A 37 0.23 10.28 14.98
C LEU A 37 0.32 8.94 15.71
N PHE A 38 1.49 8.59 16.23
CA PHE A 38 1.74 7.30 16.87
C PHE A 38 1.61 7.42 18.39
N LYS A 39 0.69 6.65 18.97
CA LYS A 39 0.37 6.70 20.40
C LYS A 39 0.36 5.29 20.98
N SER A 40 0.70 5.15 22.25
CA SER A 40 0.64 3.86 22.97
C SER A 40 -0.79 3.40 23.28
N GLN A 41 -1.79 4.23 23.00
CA GLN A 41 -3.21 3.95 23.18
C GLN A 41 -3.97 4.30 21.88
N PRO A 42 -5.02 3.56 21.53
CA PRO A 42 -5.87 3.90 20.40
C PRO A 42 -6.64 5.21 20.66
N ALA A 43 -7.12 5.86 19.59
CA ALA A 43 -7.98 7.03 19.72
C ALA A 43 -9.38 6.67 20.24
N SER A 44 -9.82 5.42 20.01
CA SER A 44 -11.05 4.84 20.54
C SER A 44 -10.78 3.45 21.12
N ASP A 45 -11.39 3.12 22.26
CA ASP A 45 -11.24 1.80 22.89
C ASP A 45 -11.97 0.68 22.13
N ILE A 46 -12.87 1.02 21.20
CA ILE A 46 -13.73 0.08 20.47
C ILE A 46 -13.60 0.20 18.95
N ASP A 47 -13.59 -0.94 18.27
CA ASP A 47 -13.51 -1.04 16.81
C ASP A 47 -14.84 -0.79 16.10
N ALA A 48 -14.85 -0.97 14.76
CA ALA A 48 -16.02 -0.73 13.92
C ALA A 48 -17.25 -1.60 14.25
N LEU A 49 -17.06 -2.75 14.91
CA LEU A 49 -18.16 -3.63 15.37
C LEU A 49 -18.43 -3.49 16.87
N GLY A 50 -17.74 -2.59 17.57
CA GLY A 50 -17.90 -2.34 19.00
C GLY A 50 -17.08 -3.28 19.89
N ASN A 51 -16.19 -4.10 19.31
CA ASN A 51 -15.29 -4.95 20.06
C ASN A 51 -14.13 -4.13 20.64
N LYS A 52 -13.62 -4.53 21.81
CA LYS A 52 -12.50 -3.84 22.44
C LYS A 52 -11.21 -4.01 21.62
N ARG A 53 -10.49 -2.92 21.40
CA ARG A 53 -9.16 -2.94 20.78
C ARG A 53 -8.13 -3.61 21.69
N TYR A 54 -7.17 -4.27 21.05
CA TYR A 54 -6.07 -4.94 21.75
C TYR A 54 -5.02 -3.92 22.22
N VAL A 55 -4.79 -3.84 23.53
CA VAL A 55 -3.80 -2.94 24.11
C VAL A 55 -2.76 -3.76 24.87
N ALA A 56 -1.49 -3.51 24.59
CA ALA A 56 -0.37 -4.10 25.31
C ALA A 56 0.85 -3.16 25.27
N PRO A 57 1.85 -3.32 26.16
CA PRO A 57 3.02 -2.43 26.24
C PRO A 57 3.85 -2.35 24.96
N HIS A 58 3.86 -3.41 24.15
CA HIS A 58 4.58 -3.51 22.88
C HIS A 58 3.73 -3.10 21.67
N VAL A 59 2.56 -2.46 21.87
CA VAL A 59 1.65 -2.07 20.80
C VAL A 59 1.58 -0.55 20.69
N VAL A 60 1.73 -0.05 19.48
CA VAL A 60 1.62 1.37 19.12
C VAL A 60 0.55 1.54 18.04
N TYR A 61 -0.33 2.51 18.23
CA TYR A 61 -1.40 2.86 17.31
C TYR A 61 -1.01 4.07 16.47
N GLN A 62 -1.03 3.93 15.15
CA GLN A 62 -1.10 5.06 14.23
C GLN A 62 -2.56 5.52 14.16
N THR A 63 -2.80 6.71 14.71
CA THR A 63 -4.11 7.34 14.83
C THR A 63 -4.30 8.42 13.76
N GLY A 64 -5.53 8.91 13.60
CA GLY A 64 -5.83 10.05 12.72
C GLY A 64 -6.13 9.71 11.26
N LYS A 65 -6.10 8.42 10.87
CA LYS A 65 -6.64 7.97 9.59
C LYS A 65 -8.12 8.34 9.49
N LYS A 66 -8.54 8.95 8.38
CA LYS A 66 -9.96 9.27 8.17
C LYS A 66 -10.78 8.01 7.85
N PRO A 67 -12.08 7.96 8.22
CA PRO A 67 -12.89 6.78 7.98
C PRO A 67 -13.13 6.44 6.51
N ASP A 68 -13.20 7.45 5.65
CA ASP A 68 -13.41 7.33 4.20
C ASP A 68 -12.13 7.01 3.41
N GLU A 69 -10.97 7.12 4.06
CA GLU A 69 -9.69 6.83 3.44
C GLU A 69 -9.40 5.32 3.48
N PRO A 70 -8.92 4.69 2.39
CA PRO A 70 -8.51 3.30 2.42
C PRO A 70 -7.23 3.10 3.24
N CYS A 71 -7.10 1.93 3.86
CA CYS A 71 -5.86 1.49 4.50
C CYS A 71 -4.71 1.41 3.49
N SER A 72 -3.50 1.81 3.90
CA SER A 72 -2.31 1.83 3.03
C SER A 72 -1.06 1.41 3.79
N ILE A 73 -0.52 0.22 3.43
CA ILE A 73 0.78 -0.25 3.94
C ILE A 73 1.88 0.73 3.55
N THR A 74 1.91 1.15 2.27
CA THR A 74 2.99 2.00 1.77
C THR A 74 3.00 3.38 2.43
N SER A 75 1.84 3.98 2.70
CA SER A 75 1.76 5.25 3.42
C SER A 75 2.17 5.13 4.90
N SER A 76 2.06 3.94 5.48
CA SER A 76 2.43 3.69 6.88
C SER A 76 3.94 3.44 6.98
N LEU A 77 4.51 2.71 6.01
CA LEU A 77 5.95 2.44 5.92
C LEU A 77 6.79 3.70 5.68
N THR A 78 6.24 4.83 5.21
CA THR A 78 7.02 6.07 5.04
C THR A 78 7.57 6.64 6.35
N TYR A 79 7.03 6.25 7.49
CA TYR A 79 7.52 6.66 8.82
C TYR A 79 8.64 5.75 9.36
N PHE A 80 9.00 4.69 8.62
CA PHE A 80 10.03 3.73 8.98
C PHE A 80 11.19 3.89 7.99
N PRO A 81 12.26 4.61 8.34
CA PRO A 81 13.37 4.84 7.44
C PRO A 81 14.07 3.51 7.13
N GLU A 82 14.37 3.28 5.86
CA GLU A 82 15.19 2.13 5.44
C GLU A 82 16.61 2.31 5.97
N SER A 83 17.15 1.24 6.55
CA SER A 83 18.57 1.15 6.84
C SER A 83 19.35 1.03 5.53
N GLU A 84 20.36 1.89 5.38
CA GLU A 84 21.30 1.83 4.26
C GLU A 84 22.03 0.47 4.29
N PRO A 85 22.15 -0.23 3.14
CA PRO A 85 22.92 -1.46 3.06
C PRO A 85 24.40 -1.16 3.27
N GLY A 86 24.87 -1.28 4.51
CA GLY A 86 26.28 -1.24 4.84
C GLY A 86 26.98 -2.53 4.44
N GLU A 87 28.23 -2.43 3.95
CA GLU A 87 29.10 -3.61 3.80
C GLU A 87 29.44 -4.16 5.19
N THR A 88 28.63 -5.10 5.69
CA THR A 88 28.91 -5.82 6.94
C THR A 88 29.73 -7.07 6.65
N ASN A 89 31.00 -7.05 7.06
CA ASN A 89 31.84 -8.25 7.11
C ASN A 89 31.47 -9.06 8.35
N VAL A 90 30.72 -10.13 8.13
CA VAL A 90 30.25 -11.02 9.20
C VAL A 90 31.40 -11.90 9.69
N THR A 91 31.54 -12.04 11.00
CA THR A 91 32.60 -12.85 11.62
C THR A 91 32.09 -14.11 12.31
N SER A 92 30.82 -14.12 12.73
CA SER A 92 30.19 -15.26 13.38
C SER A 92 28.68 -15.30 13.15
N ARG A 93 28.00 -16.37 13.54
CA ARG A 93 26.53 -16.40 13.58
C ARG A 93 26.00 -15.35 14.57
N PRO A 94 24.82 -14.74 14.34
CA PRO A 94 24.25 -13.78 15.27
C PRO A 94 24.06 -14.43 16.64
N LYS A 95 24.46 -13.72 17.70
CA LYS A 95 24.51 -14.30 19.05
C LYS A 95 23.41 -13.78 19.95
N ASN A 96 22.92 -12.57 19.66
CA ASN A 96 21.92 -11.89 20.46
C ASN A 96 20.59 -11.89 19.72
N PRO A 97 19.46 -12.06 20.42
CA PRO A 97 18.16 -11.88 19.80
C PRO A 97 17.91 -10.39 19.51
N PRO A 98 17.04 -10.04 18.56
CA PRO A 98 16.54 -8.67 18.38
C PRO A 98 15.84 -8.18 19.65
N SER A 99 15.98 -6.90 19.97
CA SER A 99 15.33 -6.27 21.12
C SER A 99 14.18 -5.36 20.71
N ASN A 100 13.35 -4.98 21.68
CA ASN A 100 12.31 -3.96 21.52
C ASN A 100 11.31 -4.25 20.38
N LEU A 101 10.91 -5.52 20.21
CA LEU A 101 9.94 -5.91 19.20
C LEU A 101 8.58 -5.25 19.47
N THR A 102 8.20 -4.33 18.60
CA THR A 102 7.02 -3.48 18.69
C THR A 102 6.06 -3.78 17.55
N VAL A 103 4.78 -3.87 17.87
CA VAL A 103 3.68 -3.98 16.92
C VAL A 103 3.11 -2.58 16.68
N VAL A 104 3.30 -2.06 15.48
CA VAL A 104 2.67 -0.81 15.04
C VAL A 104 1.45 -1.15 14.18
N THR A 105 0.28 -0.67 14.60
CA THR A 105 -0.99 -0.92 13.91
C THR A 105 -1.68 0.38 13.53
N VAL A 106 -2.34 0.41 12.37
CA VAL A 106 -3.14 1.56 11.95
C VAL A 106 -4.58 1.34 12.38
N GLU A 107 -5.14 2.31 13.11
CA GLU A 107 -6.49 2.19 13.64
C GLU A 107 -7.51 1.97 12.50
N GLY A 108 -8.33 0.93 12.62
CA GLY A 108 -9.30 0.53 11.60
C GLY A 108 -8.71 -0.24 10.41
N CYS A 109 -7.45 -0.69 10.47
CA CYS A 109 -6.81 -1.46 9.42
C CYS A 109 -6.36 -2.85 9.90
N PRO A 110 -7.25 -3.86 9.92
CA PRO A 110 -6.96 -5.17 10.49
C PRO A 110 -6.14 -6.10 9.59
N SER A 111 -5.94 -5.75 8.32
CA SER A 111 -5.34 -6.64 7.32
C SER A 111 -3.81 -6.62 7.31
N PHE A 112 -3.18 -5.73 8.06
CA PHE A 112 -1.73 -5.64 8.19
C PHE A 112 -1.31 -5.02 9.51
N ILE A 113 -0.06 -5.27 9.90
CA ILE A 113 0.67 -4.51 10.92
C ILE A 113 2.07 -4.20 10.39
N ILE A 114 2.79 -3.30 11.05
CA ILE A 114 4.23 -3.14 10.90
C ILE A 114 4.88 -3.65 12.19
N LEU A 115 5.81 -4.58 12.05
CA LEU A 115 6.70 -4.96 13.14
C LEU A 115 7.96 -4.12 13.05
N ASP A 116 8.42 -3.61 14.18
CA ASP A 116 9.64 -2.82 14.32
C ASP A 116 10.47 -3.38 15.49
N TRP A 117 11.79 -3.39 15.36
CA TRP A 117 12.69 -3.92 16.38
C TRP A 117 14.06 -3.25 16.31
N GLU A 118 14.88 -3.48 17.33
CA GLU A 118 16.24 -2.99 17.40
C GLU A 118 17.25 -4.07 17.01
N LYS A 119 18.25 -3.67 16.23
CA LYS A 119 19.42 -4.50 15.89
C LYS A 119 20.37 -4.57 17.08
N THR A 120 20.74 -5.79 17.48
CA THR A 120 21.52 -6.05 18.71
C THR A 120 22.96 -6.53 18.45
N ASP A 121 23.33 -6.80 17.20
CA ASP A 121 24.70 -7.13 16.82
C ASP A 121 25.03 -6.70 15.38
N ASN A 122 26.32 -6.64 15.06
CA ASN A 122 26.81 -6.30 13.73
C ASN A 122 26.93 -7.52 12.79
N ASP A 123 26.81 -8.72 13.33
CA ASP A 123 26.90 -9.96 12.56
C ASP A 123 25.57 -10.26 11.82
N THR A 124 24.45 -9.65 12.22
CA THR A 124 23.15 -9.84 11.58
C THR A 124 23.04 -9.08 10.25
N THR A 125 22.70 -9.80 9.17
CA THR A 125 22.47 -9.23 7.84
C THR A 125 21.01 -9.31 7.41
N GLU A 126 20.25 -10.26 7.94
CA GLU A 126 18.83 -10.49 7.64
C GLU A 126 18.05 -10.92 8.88
N TYR A 127 16.73 -10.82 8.81
CA TYR A 127 15.79 -11.25 9.84
C TYR A 127 14.71 -12.13 9.23
N GLU A 128 14.33 -13.19 9.96
CA GLU A 128 13.14 -13.99 9.71
C GLU A 128 12.06 -13.60 10.72
N VAL A 129 10.95 -13.05 10.22
CA VAL A 129 9.75 -12.76 10.99
C VAL A 129 8.83 -13.97 10.92
N ILE A 130 8.61 -14.59 12.07
CA ILE A 130 7.77 -15.76 12.24
C ILE A 130 6.44 -15.28 12.82
N SER A 131 5.36 -15.47 12.05
CA SER A 131 3.99 -15.12 12.42
C SER A 131 3.19 -16.40 12.66
N THR A 132 2.66 -16.56 13.86
CA THR A 132 1.86 -17.71 14.28
C THR A 132 0.42 -17.26 14.50
N ALA A 133 -0.53 -17.77 13.72
CA ALA A 133 -1.96 -17.57 13.94
C ALA A 133 -2.55 -18.77 14.70
N LYS A 134 -3.31 -18.51 15.77
CA LYS A 134 -4.05 -19.55 16.49
C LYS A 134 -5.51 -19.53 16.05
N GLY A 135 -5.90 -20.51 15.25
CA GLY A 135 -7.26 -20.65 14.73
C GLY A 135 -7.94 -21.95 15.18
N PRO A 136 -9.23 -22.12 14.86
CA PRO A 136 -9.96 -23.36 15.11
C PRO A 136 -9.36 -24.57 14.37
N ASP A 137 -8.71 -24.33 13.23
CA ASP A 137 -8.03 -25.35 12.41
C ASP A 137 -6.61 -25.68 12.90
N GLY A 138 -6.20 -25.13 14.04
CA GLY A 138 -4.87 -25.29 14.62
C GLY A 138 -3.96 -24.09 14.42
N GLU A 139 -2.66 -24.32 14.55
CA GLU A 139 -1.62 -23.31 14.45
C GLU A 139 -1.17 -23.15 12.99
N GLN A 140 -1.26 -21.94 12.43
CA GLN A 140 -0.71 -21.62 11.13
C GLN A 140 0.53 -20.74 11.30
N VAL A 141 1.64 -21.14 10.67
CA VAL A 141 2.92 -20.43 10.76
C VAL A 141 3.30 -19.88 9.39
N SER A 142 3.64 -18.59 9.35
CA SER A 142 4.17 -17.89 8.18
C SER A 142 5.56 -17.34 8.52
N VAL A 143 6.48 -17.40 7.55
CA VAL A 143 7.82 -16.83 7.67
C VAL A 143 8.04 -15.80 6.57
N LEU A 144 8.44 -14.60 6.96
CA LEU A 144 8.82 -13.49 6.08
C LEU A 144 10.28 -13.13 6.33
N THR A 145 11.07 -12.93 5.29
CA THR A 145 12.47 -12.50 5.40
C THR A 145 12.61 -11.04 5.00
N THR A 146 13.41 -10.28 5.77
CA THR A 146 13.74 -8.88 5.49
C THR A 146 15.18 -8.58 5.90
N ASN A 147 15.84 -7.63 5.26
CA ASN A 147 17.14 -7.10 5.69
C ASN A 147 17.00 -5.81 6.53
N GLN A 148 15.77 -5.33 6.72
CA GLN A 148 15.45 -4.15 7.51
C GLN A 148 15.16 -4.52 8.97
N THR A 149 15.19 -3.53 9.87
CA THR A 149 14.76 -3.69 11.28
C THR A 149 13.27 -3.44 11.49
N HIS A 150 12.51 -3.37 10.39
CA HIS A 150 11.06 -3.30 10.39
C HIS A 150 10.52 -4.04 9.17
N THR A 151 9.26 -4.47 9.23
CA THR A 151 8.57 -5.02 8.05
C THR A 151 7.05 -5.02 8.22
N ALA A 152 6.33 -4.92 7.11
CA ALA A 152 4.89 -5.10 7.11
C ALA A 152 4.54 -6.60 7.10
N VAL A 153 3.73 -7.04 8.06
CA VAL A 153 3.08 -8.34 8.01
C VAL A 153 1.70 -8.16 7.40
N GLU A 154 1.50 -8.78 6.24
CA GLU A 154 0.34 -8.56 5.37
C GLU A 154 -0.65 -9.73 5.37
N ASN A 155 -1.84 -9.50 4.84
CA ASN A 155 -2.92 -10.49 4.70
C ASN A 155 -3.34 -11.13 6.04
N LEU A 156 -3.31 -10.34 7.13
CA LEU A 156 -3.85 -10.78 8.41
C LEU A 156 -5.38 -10.92 8.31
N LYS A 157 -5.91 -11.90 9.04
CA LYS A 157 -7.34 -12.13 9.16
C LYS A 157 -7.88 -11.13 10.20
N PRO A 158 -9.00 -10.45 9.94
CA PRO A 158 -9.71 -9.67 10.97
C PRO A 158 -10.17 -10.55 12.15
N GLU A 159 -10.37 -9.93 13.32
CA GLU A 159 -10.75 -10.61 14.57
C GLU A 159 -9.93 -11.88 14.88
N SER A 160 -8.62 -11.83 14.66
CA SER A 160 -7.75 -13.01 14.81
C SER A 160 -6.52 -12.70 15.64
N SER A 161 -6.11 -13.66 16.46
CA SER A 161 -4.96 -13.53 17.34
C SER A 161 -3.70 -14.15 16.74
N TYR A 162 -2.60 -13.41 16.86
CA TYR A 162 -1.29 -13.75 16.33
C TYR A 162 -0.21 -13.63 17.41
N GLU A 163 0.83 -14.45 17.28
CA GLU A 163 2.11 -14.35 17.99
C GLU A 163 3.22 -14.09 16.97
N PHE A 164 4.11 -13.16 17.26
CA PHE A 164 5.22 -12.78 16.38
C PHE A 164 6.56 -12.96 17.08
N LYS A 165 7.53 -13.52 16.35
CA LYS A 165 8.94 -13.63 16.75
C LYS A 165 9.83 -13.17 15.61
N VAL A 166 10.98 -12.58 15.94
CA VAL A 166 11.98 -12.19 14.95
C VAL A 166 13.27 -12.94 15.24
N LYS A 167 13.83 -13.59 14.21
CA LYS A 167 15.08 -14.34 14.31
C LYS A 167 16.16 -13.68 13.44
N PRO A 168 17.34 -13.36 13.99
CA PRO A 168 18.43 -12.78 13.22
C PRO A 168 19.17 -13.86 12.44
N LYS A 169 19.69 -13.51 11.27
CA LYS A 169 20.34 -14.43 10.35
C LYS A 169 21.49 -13.76 9.61
N ASN A 170 22.47 -14.57 9.24
CA ASN A 170 23.48 -14.24 8.25
C ASN A 170 23.91 -15.48 7.45
N GLU A 171 24.92 -15.32 6.59
CA GLU A 171 25.45 -16.42 5.77
C GLU A 171 26.08 -17.58 6.57
N LEU A 172 26.50 -17.34 7.81
CA LEU A 172 27.05 -18.37 8.71
C LEU A 172 25.95 -19.13 9.47
N GLY A 173 24.71 -18.62 9.47
CA GLY A 173 23.53 -19.28 10.02
C GLY A 173 22.62 -18.36 10.85
N GLU A 174 21.71 -18.99 11.58
CA GLU A 174 20.69 -18.34 12.40
C GLU A 174 21.18 -18.08 13.83
N GLY A 175 20.70 -16.99 14.43
CA GLY A 175 20.82 -16.67 15.85
C GLY A 175 19.54 -16.98 16.65
N PRO A 176 19.53 -16.67 17.96
CA PRO A 176 18.37 -16.91 18.82
C PRO A 176 17.20 -15.97 18.46
N PRO A 177 15.93 -16.44 18.52
CA PRO A 177 14.76 -15.60 18.28
C PRO A 177 14.51 -14.62 19.43
N SER A 178 13.83 -13.52 19.14
CA SER A 178 13.27 -12.59 20.13
C SER A 178 12.25 -13.28 21.06
N GLU A 179 11.97 -12.65 22.19
CA GLU A 179 10.77 -12.98 22.96
C GLU A 179 9.51 -12.77 22.08
N PRO A 180 8.49 -13.64 22.21
CA PRO A 180 7.26 -13.50 21.46
C PRO A 180 6.45 -12.29 21.91
N VAL A 181 5.82 -11.62 20.94
CA VAL A 181 4.78 -10.62 21.20
C VAL A 181 3.45 -11.06 20.61
N SER A 182 2.36 -10.84 21.34
CA SER A 182 1.00 -11.18 20.89
C SER A 182 0.23 -9.95 20.43
N PHE A 183 -0.63 -10.11 19.44
CA PHE A 183 -1.54 -9.05 18.97
C PHE A 183 -2.83 -9.67 18.45
N SER A 184 -3.95 -8.97 18.62
CA SER A 184 -5.23 -9.35 18.02
C SER A 184 -5.71 -8.25 17.09
N THR A 185 -6.01 -8.61 15.85
CA THR A 185 -6.49 -7.69 14.82
C THR A 185 -7.90 -7.20 15.13
N GLU A 186 -8.20 -5.97 14.71
CA GLU A 186 -9.54 -5.40 14.79
C GLU A 186 -10.54 -6.16 13.89
N SER A 187 -11.82 -5.87 14.09
CA SER A 187 -12.88 -6.30 13.19
C SER A 187 -12.73 -5.70 11.81
N ALA A 188 -13.21 -6.42 10.79
CA ALA A 188 -13.32 -5.88 9.44
C ALA A 188 -14.32 -4.72 9.43
N ASP A 189 -13.96 -3.62 8.76
CA ASP A 189 -14.87 -2.48 8.60
C ASP A 189 -15.89 -2.77 7.47
N PRO A 190 -17.19 -2.90 7.78
CA PRO A 190 -18.21 -3.20 6.77
C PRO A 190 -18.39 -2.09 5.73
N ARG A 191 -17.83 -0.90 5.97
CA ARG A 191 -17.82 0.21 4.99
C ARG A 191 -16.83 -0.01 3.86
N VAL A 192 -15.85 -0.90 4.04
CA VAL A 192 -14.86 -1.24 3.00
C VAL A 192 -15.43 -2.29 2.05
N SER A 193 -16.00 -3.36 2.59
CA SER A 193 -16.68 -4.41 1.80
C SER A 193 -17.72 -5.16 2.64
N GLU A 194 -18.65 -5.83 1.96
CA GLU A 194 -19.57 -6.76 2.62
C GLU A 194 -18.83 -8.04 3.01
N ASN A 195 -18.77 -8.32 4.31
CA ASN A 195 -18.41 -9.65 4.83
C ASN A 195 -19.59 -10.61 4.59
N VAL A 196 -19.88 -10.95 3.32
CA VAL A 196 -20.89 -11.98 3.02
C VAL A 196 -20.32 -13.33 3.41
N SER A 197 -20.68 -13.79 4.61
CA SER A 197 -20.35 -15.13 5.11
C SER A 197 -20.54 -16.18 4.00
N GLY A 198 -19.43 -16.70 3.47
CA GLY A 198 -19.40 -17.77 2.47
C GLY A 198 -19.32 -17.37 0.98
N LYS A 199 -19.14 -16.10 0.60
CA LYS A 199 -18.90 -15.68 -0.79
C LYS A 199 -17.76 -14.67 -0.94
N ASP A 200 -16.63 -14.95 -0.32
CA ASP A 200 -15.42 -14.18 -0.61
C ASP A 200 -15.05 -14.32 -2.08
N ALA A 201 -14.62 -13.21 -2.69
CA ALA A 201 -14.07 -13.25 -4.03
C ALA A 201 -12.84 -14.15 -4.07
N ILE A 202 -12.97 -15.32 -4.69
CA ILE A 202 -11.87 -16.28 -4.80
C ILE A 202 -10.85 -15.74 -5.82
N TRP A 203 -9.83 -15.06 -5.31
CA TRP A 203 -8.66 -14.66 -6.09
C TRP A 203 -7.83 -15.89 -6.39
N THR A 204 -7.65 -16.20 -7.68
CA THR A 204 -6.79 -17.30 -8.11
C THR A 204 -5.47 -16.75 -8.60
N GLN A 205 -4.34 -17.21 -8.04
CA GLN A 205 -3.02 -16.82 -8.55
C GLN A 205 -2.89 -17.34 -9.99
N PHE A 206 -2.73 -16.43 -10.94
CA PHE A 206 -2.71 -16.75 -12.36
C PHE A 206 -1.80 -15.77 -13.11
N PRO A 207 -0.72 -16.23 -13.75
CA PRO A 207 0.13 -15.36 -14.55
C PRO A 207 -0.60 -14.95 -15.83
N PHE A 208 -0.70 -13.64 -16.10
CA PHE A 208 -1.36 -13.11 -17.29
C PHE A 208 -0.53 -12.05 -18.00
N LYS A 209 -0.76 -11.89 -19.31
CA LYS A 209 -0.08 -10.90 -20.15
C LYS A 209 -0.80 -9.56 -20.07
N THR A 210 -0.04 -8.49 -19.84
CA THR A 210 -0.56 -7.11 -19.78
C THR A 210 -0.28 -6.37 -21.09
N ASP A 211 -0.97 -5.25 -21.29
CA ASP A 211 -0.77 -4.30 -22.39
C ASP A 211 0.38 -3.31 -22.15
N SER A 212 0.86 -3.19 -20.91
CA SER A 212 1.98 -2.31 -20.57
C SER A 212 2.77 -2.78 -19.35
N TYR A 213 3.93 -2.15 -19.18
CA TYR A 213 4.66 -2.13 -17.91
C TYR A 213 3.78 -1.59 -16.77
N SER A 214 4.06 -2.05 -15.56
CA SER A 214 3.41 -1.69 -14.30
C SER A 214 4.50 -1.42 -13.26
N ASP A 215 4.26 -0.46 -12.39
CA ASP A 215 5.14 -0.21 -11.23
C ASP A 215 5.06 -1.36 -10.20
N CYS A 216 4.02 -2.20 -10.31
CA CYS A 216 3.85 -3.39 -9.49
C CYS A 216 4.50 -4.61 -10.15
N HIS A 217 5.27 -5.37 -9.37
CA HIS A 217 6.03 -6.54 -9.84
C HIS A 217 5.73 -7.84 -9.10
N GLY A 218 4.81 -7.80 -8.14
CA GLY A 218 4.42 -8.94 -7.34
C GLY A 218 3.53 -9.94 -8.09
N LYS A 219 2.97 -10.87 -7.30
CA LYS A 219 2.11 -11.94 -7.79
C LYS A 219 0.90 -11.40 -8.55
N GLN A 220 0.46 -12.16 -9.54
CA GLN A 220 -0.72 -11.87 -10.34
C GLN A 220 -1.88 -12.75 -9.91
N TYR A 221 -3.05 -12.13 -9.72
CA TYR A 221 -4.29 -12.83 -9.38
C TYR A 221 -5.40 -12.47 -10.35
N VAL A 222 -6.31 -13.41 -10.57
CA VAL A 222 -7.49 -13.20 -11.42
C VAL A 222 -8.74 -13.62 -10.66
N LYS A 223 -9.81 -12.86 -10.91
CA LYS A 223 -11.15 -13.12 -10.42
C LYS A 223 -12.15 -12.96 -11.56
N ARG A 224 -13.14 -13.85 -11.61
CA ARG A 224 -14.26 -13.75 -12.56
C ARG A 224 -15.34 -12.81 -12.02
N THR A 225 -15.86 -11.93 -12.88
CA THR A 225 -16.96 -11.03 -12.50
C THR A 225 -18.31 -11.52 -13.04
N TRP A 226 -19.39 -11.01 -12.44
CA TRP A 226 -20.76 -11.33 -12.83
C TRP A 226 -21.13 -10.81 -14.23
N TYR A 227 -20.48 -9.75 -14.70
CA TYR A 227 -20.67 -9.15 -16.03
C TYR A 227 -19.76 -9.76 -17.12
N ARG A 228 -19.36 -11.03 -16.95
CA ARG A 228 -18.61 -11.83 -17.96
C ARG A 228 -17.24 -11.28 -18.35
N LYS A 229 -16.55 -10.60 -17.44
CA LYS A 229 -15.14 -10.20 -17.62
C LYS A 229 -14.26 -10.84 -16.56
N PHE A 230 -12.95 -10.76 -16.78
CA PHE A 230 -11.93 -11.14 -15.81
C PHE A 230 -11.27 -9.88 -15.28
N VAL A 231 -11.26 -9.73 -13.95
CA VAL A 231 -10.44 -8.74 -13.27
C VAL A 231 -9.10 -9.39 -12.99
N GLY A 232 -8.04 -8.79 -13.50
CA GLY A 232 -6.66 -9.18 -13.20
C GLY A 232 -6.02 -8.14 -12.31
N VAL A 233 -5.25 -8.57 -11.33
CA VAL A 233 -4.50 -7.67 -10.45
C VAL A 233 -3.05 -8.10 -10.38
N GLN A 234 -2.15 -7.13 -10.38
CA GLN A 234 -0.72 -7.33 -10.17
C GLN A 234 -0.30 -6.57 -8.91
N LEU A 235 0.19 -7.29 -7.90
CA LEU A 235 0.44 -6.73 -6.58
C LEU A 235 1.73 -5.88 -6.55
N CYS A 236 1.66 -4.72 -5.91
CA CYS A 236 2.84 -4.03 -5.35
C CYS A 236 3.04 -4.51 -3.90
N ASN A 237 1.94 -4.61 -3.16
CA ASN A 237 1.76 -5.33 -1.91
C ASN A 237 0.28 -5.78 -1.83
N SER A 238 -0.18 -6.32 -0.71
CA SER A 238 -1.56 -6.80 -0.56
C SER A 238 -2.62 -5.71 -0.68
N LEU A 239 -2.33 -4.45 -0.31
CA LEU A 239 -3.29 -3.33 -0.37
C LEU A 239 -3.08 -2.39 -1.56
N ARG A 240 -1.93 -2.47 -2.23
CA ARG A 240 -1.58 -1.69 -3.42
C ARG A 240 -1.37 -2.60 -4.60
N TYR A 241 -2.11 -2.38 -5.66
CA TYR A 241 -2.03 -3.21 -6.86
C TYR A 241 -2.46 -2.46 -8.11
N LYS A 242 -2.04 -2.97 -9.25
CA LYS A 242 -2.54 -2.54 -10.55
C LYS A 242 -3.72 -3.40 -10.96
N ILE A 243 -4.86 -2.77 -11.28
CA ILE A 243 -6.09 -3.44 -11.75
C ILE A 243 -6.12 -3.42 -13.28
N TYR A 244 -6.50 -4.56 -13.87
CA TYR A 244 -6.70 -4.78 -15.29
C TYR A 244 -8.03 -5.47 -15.57
N LEU A 245 -8.51 -5.36 -16.80
CA LEU A 245 -9.67 -6.10 -17.30
C LEU A 245 -9.34 -6.89 -18.56
N SER A 246 -10.00 -8.03 -18.73
CA SER A 246 -9.94 -8.84 -19.95
C SER A 246 -11.29 -9.51 -20.23
N ASP A 247 -11.60 -9.73 -21.50
CA ASP A 247 -12.72 -10.58 -21.92
C ASP A 247 -12.37 -12.08 -21.88
N SER A 248 -11.09 -12.43 -21.78
CA SER A 248 -10.61 -13.81 -21.76
C SER A 248 -9.43 -14.01 -20.80
N LEU A 249 -9.44 -15.12 -20.06
CA LEU A 249 -8.34 -15.52 -19.16
C LEU A 249 -7.02 -15.74 -19.90
N THR A 250 -7.07 -16.24 -21.14
CA THR A 250 -5.89 -16.48 -21.99
C THR A 250 -5.51 -15.30 -22.87
N GLY A 251 -6.36 -14.26 -22.87
CA GLY A 251 -6.16 -13.04 -23.63
C GLY A 251 -5.19 -12.06 -22.97
N LYS A 252 -5.12 -10.86 -23.54
CA LYS A 252 -4.38 -9.75 -22.96
C LYS A 252 -5.27 -9.03 -21.94
N PHE A 253 -4.70 -8.73 -20.76
CA PHE A 253 -5.30 -7.91 -19.73
C PHE A 253 -4.92 -6.45 -19.97
N TYR A 254 -5.91 -5.59 -20.08
CA TYR A 254 -5.75 -4.19 -20.45
C TYR A 254 -5.92 -3.27 -19.25
N ASN A 255 -5.24 -2.13 -19.31
CA ASN A 255 -5.46 -1.03 -18.38
C ASN A 255 -6.94 -0.62 -18.35
N ILE A 256 -7.33 -0.07 -17.20
CA ILE A 256 -8.63 0.56 -17.01
C ILE A 256 -8.44 2.07 -16.90
N GLY A 257 -9.16 2.83 -17.70
CA GLY A 257 -9.18 4.28 -17.69
C GLY A 257 -10.49 4.85 -17.15
N ASP A 258 -10.41 6.08 -16.71
CA ASP A 258 -11.51 6.84 -16.12
C ASP A 258 -11.70 8.16 -16.90
N GLN A 259 -12.93 8.42 -17.28
CA GLN A 259 -13.32 9.63 -17.99
C GLN A 259 -13.69 10.78 -17.04
N SER A 260 -14.11 10.49 -15.80
CA SER A 260 -14.55 11.49 -14.81
C SER A 260 -13.77 11.41 -13.50
N GLY A 261 -12.45 11.26 -13.60
CA GLY A 261 -11.58 11.15 -12.44
C GLY A 261 -10.24 10.55 -12.81
N PHE A 262 -9.64 9.83 -11.86
CA PHE A 262 -8.40 9.08 -12.02
C PHE A 262 -8.56 7.60 -11.64
N GLY A 263 -9.80 7.11 -11.58
CA GLY A 263 -10.14 5.72 -11.31
C GLY A 263 -10.19 5.39 -9.82
N GLU A 264 -10.38 6.38 -8.94
CA GLU A 264 -10.61 6.16 -7.51
C GLU A 264 -11.75 5.17 -7.28
N ASP A 265 -12.81 5.26 -8.08
CA ASP A 265 -13.99 4.38 -8.01
C ASP A 265 -13.77 2.99 -8.65
N HIS A 266 -12.64 2.76 -9.35
CA HIS A 266 -12.29 1.47 -9.95
C HIS A 266 -12.09 0.39 -8.89
N CYS A 267 -11.94 0.78 -7.63
CA CYS A 267 -11.91 -0.09 -6.47
C CYS A 267 -13.15 -0.99 -6.33
N GLN A 268 -14.26 -0.66 -6.99
CA GLN A 268 -15.37 -1.58 -7.17
C GLN A 268 -15.00 -2.90 -7.86
N PHE A 269 -14.02 -2.91 -8.76
CA PHE A 269 -13.62 -4.12 -9.47
C PHE A 269 -12.98 -5.17 -8.54
N VAL A 270 -12.54 -4.74 -7.36
CA VAL A 270 -11.99 -5.55 -6.28
C VAL A 270 -12.91 -5.59 -5.06
N ASP A 271 -14.21 -5.34 -5.29
CA ASP A 271 -15.31 -5.36 -4.30
C ASP A 271 -15.21 -4.33 -3.16
N SER A 272 -14.42 -3.28 -3.33
CA SER A 272 -14.40 -2.17 -2.37
C SER A 272 -15.55 -1.19 -2.62
N PHE A 273 -16.26 -0.83 -1.56
CA PHE A 273 -17.28 0.22 -1.57
C PHE A 273 -16.70 1.63 -1.47
N LEU A 274 -15.47 1.75 -0.96
CA LEU A 274 -14.78 3.04 -0.86
C LEU A 274 -14.17 3.45 -2.20
N ASP A 275 -13.97 4.76 -2.35
CA ASP A 275 -13.07 5.29 -3.35
C ASP A 275 -11.63 5.06 -2.87
N GLY A 276 -10.78 4.63 -3.80
CA GLY A 276 -9.39 4.31 -3.51
C GLY A 276 -8.45 5.50 -3.64
N ARG A 277 -7.21 5.29 -3.22
CA ARG A 277 -6.08 6.12 -3.65
C ARG A 277 -5.52 5.58 -4.95
N THR A 278 -4.98 6.48 -5.76
CA THR A 278 -4.38 6.11 -7.04
C THR A 278 -2.95 6.59 -7.12
N GLY A 279 -2.18 5.99 -8.03
CA GLY A 279 -0.90 6.54 -8.45
C GLY A 279 -1.01 7.94 -9.02
N ARG A 280 0.14 8.47 -9.46
CA ARG A 280 0.28 9.83 -9.98
C ARG A 280 -0.85 10.20 -10.95
N GLN A 281 -1.64 11.20 -10.57
CA GLN A 281 -2.80 11.66 -11.32
C GLN A 281 -2.37 12.56 -12.50
N LEU A 282 -2.25 11.96 -13.67
CA LEU A 282 -1.90 12.63 -14.92
C LEU A 282 -3.13 12.78 -15.81
N ARG A 283 -3.27 13.94 -16.44
CA ARG A 283 -4.31 14.16 -17.43
C ARG A 283 -4.01 13.38 -18.71
N SER A 284 -5.05 13.02 -19.47
CA SER A 284 -4.94 12.18 -20.67
C SER A 284 -3.83 12.63 -21.62
N TYR A 285 -3.68 13.95 -21.88
CA TYR A 285 -2.67 14.48 -22.81
C TYR A 285 -1.22 14.27 -22.36
N GLN A 286 -0.99 13.98 -21.07
CA GLN A 286 0.32 13.65 -20.51
C GLN A 286 0.58 12.14 -20.52
N LEU A 287 -0.44 11.34 -20.82
CA LEU A 287 -0.39 9.90 -20.81
C LEU A 287 -0.19 9.35 -22.23
N PRO A 288 0.67 8.34 -22.42
CA PRO A 288 0.78 7.61 -23.68
C PRO A 288 -0.58 7.07 -24.17
N SER A 289 -0.88 7.30 -25.44
CA SER A 289 -2.06 6.74 -26.09
C SER A 289 -1.99 5.21 -26.14
N ARG A 290 -3.04 4.52 -25.71
CA ARG A 290 -3.15 3.05 -25.72
C ARG A 290 -4.61 2.61 -25.86
N THR A 291 -4.86 1.33 -26.10
CA THR A 291 -6.20 0.74 -26.00
C THR A 291 -6.42 0.11 -24.64
N GLY A 292 -7.64 0.18 -24.13
CA GLY A 292 -8.05 -0.51 -22.91
C GLY A 292 -9.50 -0.29 -22.56
N PHE A 293 -9.89 -0.71 -21.36
CA PHE A 293 -11.25 -0.57 -20.87
C PHE A 293 -11.42 0.76 -20.16
N TYR A 294 -12.58 1.41 -20.26
CA TYR A 294 -12.86 2.63 -19.53
C TYR A 294 -14.34 2.79 -19.21
N ARG A 295 -14.63 3.60 -18.19
CA ARG A 295 -15.97 4.09 -17.85
C ARG A 295 -15.86 5.49 -17.25
N ALA A 296 -16.99 6.16 -17.03
CA ALA A 296 -17.01 7.50 -16.44
C ALA A 296 -17.44 7.47 -14.97
N LEU A 297 -18.39 6.61 -14.61
CA LEU A 297 -18.95 6.56 -13.25
C LEU A 297 -19.05 5.12 -12.73
N ARG A 298 -19.07 4.98 -11.41
CA ARG A 298 -19.22 3.70 -10.70
C ARG A 298 -20.46 2.95 -11.21
N GLN A 299 -20.38 1.62 -11.28
CA GLN A 299 -21.43 0.72 -11.80
C GLN A 299 -21.76 0.85 -13.30
N GLU A 300 -21.18 1.81 -14.03
CA GLU A 300 -21.38 1.86 -15.48
C GLU A 300 -20.73 0.66 -16.18
N PRO A 301 -21.33 0.17 -17.29
CA PRO A 301 -20.66 -0.78 -18.16
C PRO A 301 -19.32 -0.22 -18.66
N VAL A 302 -18.29 -1.07 -18.69
CA VAL A 302 -17.00 -0.68 -19.27
C VAL A 302 -17.03 -0.77 -20.79
N HIS A 303 -16.47 0.24 -21.45
CA HIS A 303 -16.26 0.32 -22.89
C HIS A 303 -14.82 -0.02 -23.23
N PHE A 304 -14.55 -0.53 -24.43
CA PHE A 304 -13.18 -0.77 -24.91
C PHE A 304 -12.83 0.23 -26.00
N GLY A 305 -11.68 0.90 -25.90
CA GLY A 305 -11.26 1.89 -26.88
C GLY A 305 -9.94 2.57 -26.53
N GLN A 306 -9.67 3.72 -27.16
CA GLN A 306 -8.44 4.48 -26.99
C GLN A 306 -8.48 5.30 -25.69
N MET A 307 -7.39 5.29 -24.93
CA MET A 307 -7.18 5.99 -23.66
C MET A 307 -5.82 6.72 -23.68
N GLY A 308 -5.64 7.73 -22.81
CA GLY A 308 -4.49 8.63 -22.88
C GLY A 308 -4.48 9.47 -24.16
N GLY A 309 -3.44 10.30 -24.35
CA GLY A 309 -3.37 11.30 -25.40
C GLY A 309 -4.61 12.19 -25.48
N HIS A 310 -5.22 12.26 -26.66
CA HIS A 310 -6.39 13.11 -26.95
C HIS A 310 -7.74 12.47 -26.61
N SER A 311 -7.77 11.32 -25.93
CA SER A 311 -9.01 10.59 -25.63
C SER A 311 -9.85 11.18 -24.50
N HIS A 312 -9.29 12.11 -23.72
CA HIS A 312 -9.85 12.60 -22.44
C HIS A 312 -10.03 11.52 -21.35
N ILE A 313 -9.51 10.31 -21.56
CA ILE A 313 -9.58 9.20 -20.60
C ILE A 313 -8.23 9.09 -19.88
N ASN A 314 -8.26 9.25 -18.56
CA ASN A 314 -7.09 9.16 -17.69
C ASN A 314 -6.88 7.71 -17.26
N TYR A 315 -5.65 7.31 -16.95
CA TYR A 315 -5.37 6.02 -16.30
C TYR A 315 -4.18 6.18 -15.36
N VAL A 316 -4.11 5.36 -14.33
CA VAL A 316 -3.12 5.48 -13.24
C VAL A 316 -2.22 4.26 -13.15
N SER A 317 -1.08 4.36 -12.45
CA SER A 317 -0.10 3.25 -12.39
C SER A 317 -0.40 2.20 -11.31
N TRP A 318 -1.18 2.54 -10.29
CA TRP A 318 -1.63 1.63 -9.22
C TRP A 318 -2.88 2.17 -8.52
N TYR A 319 -3.50 1.31 -7.72
CA TYR A 319 -4.67 1.58 -6.88
C TYR A 319 -4.43 1.05 -5.46
N GLU A 320 -4.97 1.75 -4.46
CA GLU A 320 -5.12 1.27 -3.08
C GLU A 320 -6.59 1.37 -2.68
N CYS A 321 -7.25 0.24 -2.57
CA CYS A 321 -8.70 0.18 -2.39
C CYS A 321 -9.14 -0.19 -0.96
N GLY A 322 -8.18 -0.36 -0.04
CA GLY A 322 -8.44 -0.86 1.31
C GLY A 322 -8.81 -2.35 1.38
N MET A 323 -8.81 -3.05 0.24
CA MET A 323 -9.12 -4.47 0.12
C MET A 323 -7.85 -5.29 -0.10
N PRO A 324 -7.47 -6.18 0.83
CA PRO A 324 -6.27 -7.02 0.67
C PRO A 324 -6.49 -8.09 -0.40
N ILE A 325 -5.49 -8.28 -1.26
CA ILE A 325 -5.45 -9.32 -2.30
C ILE A 325 -4.21 -10.19 -2.10
N PRO A 326 -4.34 -11.53 -2.12
CA PRO A 326 -5.56 -12.31 -2.40
C PRO A 326 -6.61 -12.26 -1.28
N GLY A 327 -6.29 -11.67 -0.13
CA GLY A 327 -7.07 -11.92 1.08
C GLY A 327 -6.73 -13.30 1.64
N LYS A 328 -7.45 -13.70 2.70
CA LYS A 328 -7.10 -14.77 3.66
C LYS A 328 -6.28 -15.96 3.13
N TRP A 329 -5.29 -16.35 3.95
CA TRP A 329 -4.60 -17.64 3.99
C TRP A 329 -5.57 -18.83 4.04
#